data_AF-K0NHD8-F1
#
_entry.id   AF-K0NHD8-F1
#
_cell.length_a   1.000
_cell.length_b   1.000
_cell.length_c   1.000
_cell.angle_alpha   90.00
_cell.angle_beta   90.00
_cell.angle_gamma   90.00
#
_symmetry.space_group_name_H-M   'P 1'
#
loop_
_entity.id
_entity.type
_entity.pdbx_description
1 polymer ?
#
loop_
_entity_poly.entity_id
_entity_poly.type
_entity_poly.pdbx_seq_one_letter_code
_entity_poly.pdbx_strand_id
1 'polypeptide(L)'
;MSTKINTWNTRTNTGTICTALFIFLALSLSAMMVTGCQTADPKPVTSHSCILPKTNNLEQAIAMTKIDLGFENCTYKFENYFENLLTIGAGDPDISNKEKFSDFLMWCNNEGLLTKIQAKKYYNQYFNTLFAALPADYNVCSICPDKESLIQDMEKELSMKEKGLLKVAGDKDTYYKAHEQFETMVFLLDSTCKACDPEGM
;
A
#
# COMPACT_ATOMS: atom_id res chain seq x y z
N MET A 1 47.12 -20.27 -19.67
CA MET A 1 46.62 -21.64 -19.42
C MET A 1 45.10 -21.53 -19.30
N SER A 2 44.34 -22.34 -20.06
CA SER A 2 42.86 -22.45 -20.18
C SER A 2 41.97 -21.23 -19.84
N THR A 3 41.38 -20.52 -20.82
CA THR A 3 40.12 -20.85 -21.55
C THR A 3 38.84 -20.80 -20.71
N LYS A 4 37.98 -19.80 -20.98
CA LYS A 4 36.53 -20.01 -21.16
C LYS A 4 36.00 -19.14 -22.30
N ILE A 5 35.37 -19.80 -23.27
CA ILE A 5 34.54 -19.20 -24.32
C ILE A 5 33.10 -19.23 -23.79
N ASN A 6 32.26 -18.26 -24.15
CA ASN A 6 30.89 -18.52 -24.61
C ASN A 6 30.28 -17.29 -25.28
N THR A 7 29.72 -17.54 -26.46
CA THR A 7 29.20 -16.57 -27.41
C THR A 7 27.72 -16.27 -27.16
N TRP A 8 27.32 -15.00 -27.22
CA TRP A 8 25.93 -14.64 -27.51
C TRP A 8 25.84 -14.04 -28.92
N ASN A 9 25.02 -14.68 -29.74
CA ASN A 9 24.96 -14.48 -31.19
C ASN A 9 23.94 -13.41 -31.55
N THR A 10 24.30 -12.53 -32.48
CA THR A 10 23.47 -11.43 -32.97
C THR A 10 22.61 -11.84 -34.16
N ARG A 11 21.30 -11.56 -34.12
CA ARG A 11 20.41 -11.37 -35.27
C ARG A 11 19.24 -10.50 -34.80
N THR A 12 19.09 -9.21 -35.15
CA THR A 12 18.97 -8.53 -36.46
C THR A 12 17.73 -8.89 -37.27
N ASN A 13 16.79 -7.95 -37.29
CA ASN A 13 15.96 -7.49 -38.42
C ASN A 13 15.04 -8.48 -39.17
N THR A 14 13.75 -8.13 -39.26
CA THR A 14 13.17 -7.55 -40.48
C THR A 14 11.88 -6.77 -40.16
N GLY A 15 11.92 -5.45 -40.25
CA GLY A 15 10.72 -4.60 -40.39
C GLY A 15 10.66 -4.03 -41.81
N THR A 16 9.75 -4.54 -42.64
CA THR A 16 9.59 -4.24 -44.09
C THR A 16 8.30 -4.92 -44.58
N ILE A 17 7.44 -4.40 -45.47
CA ILE A 17 7.30 -3.09 -46.15
C ILE A 17 5.79 -2.74 -46.18
N CYS A 18 5.40 -1.45 -46.22
CA CYS A 18 4.06 -1.04 -46.67
C CYS A 18 4.18 -0.12 -47.89
N THR A 19 3.89 -0.65 -49.09
CA THR A 19 3.93 0.08 -50.37
C THR A 19 2.65 -0.17 -51.17
N ALA A 20 2.26 0.83 -51.96
CA ALA A 20 0.90 0.99 -52.46
C ALA A 20 0.61 0.32 -53.82
N LEU A 21 -0.69 0.27 -54.12
CA LEU A 21 -1.32 0.36 -55.45
C LEU A 21 -0.87 -0.64 -56.56
N PHE A 22 -1.78 -1.55 -56.92
CA PHE A 22 -2.08 -1.84 -58.33
C PHE A 22 -3.54 -2.27 -58.52
N ILE A 23 -4.11 -1.91 -59.68
CA ILE A 23 -5.49 -2.14 -60.12
C ILE A 23 -5.55 -3.41 -60.99
N PHE A 24 -6.63 -4.20 -60.97
CA PHE A 24 -7.37 -4.70 -62.16
C PHE A 24 -8.55 -5.63 -61.83
N LEU A 25 -9.51 -5.72 -62.78
CA LEU A 25 -10.73 -6.55 -62.74
C LEU A 25 -10.43 -8.05 -62.85
N ALA A 26 -11.30 -8.91 -62.29
CA ALA A 26 -12.17 -9.83 -63.05
C ALA A 26 -12.94 -10.83 -62.16
N LEU A 27 -14.09 -11.31 -62.65
CA LEU A 27 -14.89 -12.39 -62.05
C LEU A 27 -14.11 -13.71 -61.99
N SER A 28 -14.25 -14.46 -60.89
CA SER A 28 -14.38 -15.92 -60.97
C SER A 28 -15.13 -16.50 -59.77
N LEU A 29 -15.84 -17.60 -60.04
CA LEU A 29 -16.75 -18.31 -59.15
C LEU A 29 -16.03 -19.53 -58.55
N SER A 30 -15.93 -19.71 -57.22
CA SER A 30 -15.66 -21.02 -56.59
C SER A 30 -15.68 -21.06 -55.05
N ALA A 31 -16.07 -22.25 -54.55
CA ALA A 31 -15.71 -22.88 -53.28
C ALA A 31 -16.21 -22.29 -51.94
N MET A 32 -17.09 -23.04 -51.30
CA MET A 32 -17.32 -22.98 -49.84
C MET A 32 -16.05 -23.41 -49.10
N MET A 33 -15.60 -22.58 -48.15
CA MET A 33 -14.65 -22.98 -47.11
C MET A 33 -15.30 -22.69 -45.76
N VAL A 34 -15.71 -23.74 -45.04
CA VAL A 34 -16.18 -23.60 -43.66
C VAL A 34 -14.96 -23.33 -42.79
N THR A 35 -14.74 -22.06 -42.44
CA THR A 35 -13.79 -21.68 -41.40
C THR A 35 -14.29 -22.18 -40.05
N GLY A 36 -13.89 -23.38 -39.67
CA GLY A 36 -14.04 -23.85 -38.30
C GLY A 36 -13.27 -22.93 -37.36
N CYS A 37 -13.97 -22.29 -36.42
CA CYS A 37 -13.32 -21.53 -35.35
C CYS A 37 -12.47 -22.48 -34.52
N GLN A 38 -11.16 -22.44 -34.72
CA GLN A 38 -10.21 -23.10 -33.83
C GLN A 38 -10.25 -22.31 -32.52
N THR A 39 -11.03 -22.79 -31.55
CA THR A 39 -11.02 -22.26 -30.18
C THR A 39 -9.61 -22.45 -29.64
N ALA A 40 -8.83 -21.37 -29.59
CA ALA A 40 -7.56 -21.38 -28.89
C ALA A 40 -7.85 -21.79 -27.44
N ASP A 41 -7.18 -22.84 -26.98
CA ASP A 41 -7.33 -23.30 -25.59
C ASP A 41 -7.10 -22.12 -24.66
N PRO A 42 -7.97 -21.90 -23.65
CA PRO A 42 -7.77 -20.82 -22.70
C PRO A 42 -6.42 -21.03 -22.03
N LYS A 43 -5.52 -20.04 -22.21
CA LYS A 43 -4.21 -20.06 -21.55
C LYS A 43 -4.41 -20.38 -20.08
N PRO A 44 -3.61 -21.28 -19.48
CA PRO A 44 -3.78 -21.66 -18.09
C PRO A 44 -3.71 -20.40 -17.23
N VAL A 45 -4.80 -20.09 -16.54
CA VAL A 45 -4.85 -18.99 -15.59
C VAL A 45 -3.99 -19.42 -14.42
N THR A 46 -2.75 -18.93 -14.39
CA THR A 46 -1.80 -19.19 -13.30
C THR A 46 -2.34 -18.54 -12.04
N SER A 47 -3.09 -19.29 -11.24
CA SER A 47 -3.73 -18.77 -10.03
C SER A 47 -2.65 -18.47 -8.98
N HIS A 48 -2.23 -17.21 -8.88
CA HIS A 48 -1.33 -16.78 -7.82
C HIS A 48 -2.04 -16.87 -6.47
N SER A 49 -1.39 -17.51 -5.49
CA SER A 49 -1.95 -17.73 -4.15
C SER A 49 -1.42 -16.66 -3.20
N CYS A 50 -2.31 -15.79 -2.73
CA CYS A 50 -1.98 -14.69 -1.82
C CYS A 50 -1.73 -15.23 -0.39
N ILE A 51 -0.45 -15.45 -0.04
CA ILE A 51 0.00 -16.10 1.19
C ILE A 51 0.80 -15.10 2.03
N LEU A 52 0.39 -14.89 3.28
CA LEU A 52 1.13 -14.02 4.21
C LEU A 52 2.56 -14.54 4.44
N PRO A 53 3.60 -13.68 4.37
CA PRO A 53 4.98 -14.07 4.67
C PRO A 53 5.13 -14.65 6.08
N LYS A 54 5.94 -15.71 6.21
CA LYS A 54 6.22 -16.41 7.48
C LYS A 54 7.70 -16.33 7.90
N THR A 55 8.42 -15.33 7.40
CA THR A 55 9.83 -15.10 7.73
C THR A 55 9.95 -14.11 8.88
N ASN A 56 11.02 -14.22 9.66
CA ASN A 56 11.35 -13.27 10.72
C ASN A 56 12.10 -12.03 10.18
N ASN A 57 12.55 -12.05 8.92
CA ASN A 57 13.25 -10.91 8.31
C ASN A 57 12.25 -9.98 7.62
N LEU A 58 12.12 -8.74 8.12
CA LEU A 58 11.15 -7.76 7.63
C LEU A 58 11.37 -7.39 6.14
N GLU A 59 12.61 -7.26 5.68
CA GLU A 59 12.90 -6.89 4.29
C GLU A 59 12.47 -7.98 3.30
N GLN A 60 12.75 -9.24 3.64
CA GLN A 60 12.26 -10.40 2.89
C GLN A 60 10.73 -10.47 2.93
N ALA A 61 10.10 -10.20 4.08
CA ALA A 61 8.64 -10.16 4.20
C ALA A 61 8.01 -9.04 3.34
N ILE A 62 8.64 -7.86 3.29
CA ILE A 62 8.24 -6.76 2.41
C ILE A 62 8.38 -7.19 0.95
N ALA A 63 9.50 -7.79 0.55
CA ALA A 63 9.71 -8.26 -0.82
C ALA A 63 8.66 -9.30 -1.26
N MET A 64 8.35 -10.27 -0.40
CA MET A 64 7.29 -11.26 -0.64
C MET A 64 5.90 -10.59 -0.73
N THR A 65 5.59 -9.67 0.18
CA THR A 65 4.35 -8.88 0.16
C THR A 65 4.21 -8.07 -1.12
N LYS A 66 5.29 -7.45 -1.62
CA LYS A 66 5.28 -6.69 -2.87
C LYS A 66 4.99 -7.57 -4.09
N ILE A 67 5.53 -8.79 -4.12
CA ILE A 67 5.23 -9.77 -5.17
C ILE A 67 3.74 -10.13 -5.14
N ASP A 68 3.20 -10.50 -3.96
CA ASP A 68 1.81 -10.91 -3.82
C ASP A 68 0.83 -9.77 -4.17
N LEU A 69 1.01 -8.57 -3.60
CA LEU A 69 0.14 -7.42 -3.85
C LEU A 69 0.26 -6.86 -5.28
N GLY A 70 1.30 -7.23 -6.04
CA GLY A 70 1.42 -6.95 -7.46
C GLY A 70 0.44 -7.74 -8.35
N PHE A 71 -0.25 -8.75 -7.80
CA PHE A 71 -1.35 -9.43 -8.47
C PHE A 71 -2.70 -8.85 -8.02
N GLU A 72 -3.55 -8.46 -8.98
CA GLU A 72 -4.88 -7.87 -8.72
C GLU A 72 -5.76 -8.73 -7.79
N ASN A 73 -5.64 -10.06 -7.88
CA ASN A 73 -6.40 -10.99 -7.04
C ASN A 73 -5.91 -11.06 -5.58
N CYS A 74 -4.91 -10.27 -5.21
CA CYS A 74 -4.37 -10.17 -3.85
C CYS A 74 -4.49 -8.76 -3.25
N THR A 75 -4.69 -7.72 -4.06
CA THR A 75 -4.78 -6.30 -3.64
C THR A 75 -5.74 -6.07 -2.46
N TYR A 76 -6.91 -6.72 -2.45
CA TYR A 76 -7.91 -6.58 -1.38
C TYR A 76 -7.40 -7.05 0.00
N LYS A 77 -6.30 -7.80 0.07
CA LYS A 77 -5.69 -8.25 1.33
C LYS A 77 -4.67 -7.26 1.91
N PHE A 78 -4.48 -6.06 1.32
CA PHE A 78 -3.47 -5.09 1.75
C PHE A 78 -3.35 -4.95 3.27
N GLU A 79 -4.48 -4.76 3.97
CA GLU A 79 -4.53 -4.60 5.43
C GLU A 79 -3.96 -5.81 6.18
N ASN A 80 -4.28 -7.03 5.74
CA ASN A 80 -3.75 -8.26 6.32
C ASN A 80 -2.23 -8.39 6.12
N TYR A 81 -1.72 -7.98 4.95
CA TYR A 81 -0.28 -7.94 4.72
C TYR A 81 0.39 -6.86 5.58
N PHE A 82 -0.19 -5.67 5.70
CA PHE A 82 0.37 -4.59 6.53
C PHE A 82 0.46 -4.97 8.00
N GLU A 83 -0.60 -5.54 8.60
CA GLU A 83 -0.58 -6.06 9.97
C GLU A 83 0.40 -7.25 10.15
N ASN A 84 0.54 -8.12 9.15
CA ASN A 84 1.54 -9.18 9.18
C ASN A 84 2.98 -8.63 9.13
N LEU A 85 3.23 -7.59 8.33
CA LEU A 85 4.52 -6.88 8.31
C LEU A 85 4.81 -6.22 9.66
N LEU A 86 3.82 -5.57 10.30
CA LEU A 86 3.97 -5.01 11.64
C LEU A 86 4.30 -6.10 12.67
N THR A 87 3.65 -7.26 12.56
CA THR A 87 3.91 -8.42 13.44
C THR A 87 5.34 -8.95 13.27
N ILE A 88 5.84 -9.03 12.03
CA ILE A 88 7.23 -9.45 11.74
C ILE A 88 8.23 -8.41 12.23
N GLY A 89 7.99 -7.12 11.96
CA GLY A 89 8.86 -6.02 12.40
C GLY A 89 8.93 -5.89 13.93
N ALA A 90 7.87 -6.27 14.64
CA ALA A 90 7.87 -6.32 16.11
C ALA A 90 8.71 -7.49 16.69
N GLY A 91 9.12 -8.45 15.85
CA GLY A 91 10.05 -9.52 16.22
C GLY A 91 11.52 -9.09 16.25
N ASP A 92 11.87 -8.00 15.55
CA ASP A 92 13.22 -7.42 15.49
C ASP A 92 13.13 -5.87 15.42
N PRO A 93 12.90 -5.20 16.57
CA PRO A 93 12.62 -3.77 16.61
C PRO A 93 13.84 -2.91 16.29
N ASP A 94 13.76 -2.13 15.22
CA ASP A 94 14.87 -1.28 14.75
C ASP A 94 14.34 0.05 14.17
N ILE A 95 15.04 1.16 14.45
CA ILE A 95 14.61 2.51 14.05
C ILE A 95 14.50 2.67 12.51
N SER A 96 15.30 1.94 11.74
CA SER A 96 15.25 1.91 10.27
C SER A 96 13.97 1.26 9.74
N ASN A 97 13.24 0.49 10.55
CA ASN A 97 11.96 -0.08 10.13
C ASN A 97 10.96 1.03 9.75
N LYS A 98 11.03 2.23 10.35
CA LYS A 98 10.21 3.40 9.94
C LYS A 98 10.40 3.75 8.46
N GLU A 99 11.64 3.75 7.98
CA GLU A 99 11.99 4.00 6.57
C GLU A 99 11.47 2.87 5.69
N LYS A 100 11.68 1.61 6.08
CA LYS A 100 11.19 0.42 5.34
C LYS A 100 9.67 0.42 5.17
N PHE A 101 8.92 0.83 6.20
CA PHE A 101 7.46 1.01 6.12
C PHE A 101 7.05 2.22 5.28
N SER A 102 7.79 3.33 5.35
CA SER A 102 7.57 4.50 4.47
C SER A 102 7.75 4.12 3.00
N ASP A 103 8.84 3.44 2.66
CA ASP A 103 9.15 2.96 1.30
C ASP A 103 8.16 1.92 0.79
N PHE A 104 7.66 1.05 1.68
CA PHE A 104 6.58 0.12 1.33
C PHE A 104 5.28 0.87 0.99
N LEU A 105 4.87 1.84 1.80
CA LEU A 105 3.66 2.63 1.55
C LEU A 105 3.78 3.53 0.31
N MET A 106 4.97 4.09 0.07
CA MET A 106 5.28 4.84 -1.16
C MET A 106 5.23 3.94 -2.41
N TRP A 107 5.75 2.71 -2.32
CA TRP A 107 5.59 1.71 -3.37
C TRP A 107 4.11 1.37 -3.60
N CYS A 108 3.33 1.12 -2.56
CA CYS A 108 1.88 0.86 -2.68
C CYS A 108 1.12 2.01 -3.34
N ASN A 109 1.52 3.27 -3.10
CA ASN A 109 0.97 4.41 -3.83
C ASN A 109 1.34 4.39 -5.32
N ASN A 110 2.58 4.02 -5.65
CA ASN A 110 3.06 4.03 -7.04
C ASN A 110 2.43 2.91 -7.89
N GLU A 111 2.13 1.75 -7.30
CA GLU A 111 1.40 0.66 -7.95
C GLU A 111 -0.14 0.87 -7.94
N GLY A 112 -0.64 1.99 -7.40
CA GLY A 112 -2.07 2.29 -7.33
C GLY A 112 -2.87 1.49 -6.29
N LEU A 113 -2.20 0.72 -5.42
CA LEU A 113 -2.83 -0.03 -4.32
C LEU A 113 -3.40 0.92 -3.25
N LEU A 114 -2.78 2.10 -3.08
CA LEU A 114 -3.22 3.17 -2.19
C LEU A 114 -3.21 4.51 -2.93
N THR A 115 -4.08 5.43 -2.52
CA THR A 115 -3.87 6.86 -2.82
C THR A 115 -2.78 7.44 -1.92
N LYS A 116 -2.17 8.56 -2.34
CA LYS A 116 -1.20 9.33 -1.53
C LYS A 116 -1.75 9.71 -0.15
N ILE A 117 -3.06 9.95 -0.05
CA ILE A 117 -3.74 10.27 1.22
C ILE A 117 -3.78 9.04 2.12
N GLN A 118 -4.16 7.87 1.59
CA GLN A 118 -4.16 6.62 2.35
C GLN A 118 -2.74 6.22 2.78
N ALA A 119 -1.74 6.27 1.89
CA ALA A 119 -0.35 5.97 2.24
C ALA A 119 0.17 6.88 3.37
N LYS A 120 -0.10 8.20 3.30
CA LYS A 120 0.20 9.14 4.39
C LYS A 120 -0.56 8.82 5.67
N LYS A 121 -1.84 8.42 5.59
CA LYS A 121 -2.65 8.04 6.75
C LYS A 121 -2.06 6.82 7.46
N TYR A 122 -1.76 5.74 6.73
CA TYR A 122 -1.10 4.55 7.27
C TYR A 122 0.23 4.89 7.95
N TYR A 123 1.08 5.70 7.32
CA TYR A 123 2.35 6.10 7.95
C TYR A 123 2.11 6.91 9.24
N ASN A 124 1.17 7.86 9.22
CA ASN A 124 0.87 8.70 10.38
C ASN A 124 0.30 7.89 11.56
N GLN A 125 -0.61 6.96 11.31
CA GLN A 125 -1.27 6.16 12.35
C GLN A 125 -0.30 5.28 13.15
N TYR A 126 0.81 4.84 12.53
CA TYR A 126 1.76 3.92 13.16
C TYR A 126 3.11 4.55 13.51
N PHE A 127 3.63 5.49 12.70
CA PHE A 127 5.04 5.92 12.76
C PHE A 127 5.26 7.44 12.91
N ASN A 128 4.20 8.20 13.20
CA ASN A 128 4.26 9.65 13.43
C ASN A 128 3.57 10.02 14.75
N THR A 129 3.96 11.14 15.37
CA THR A 129 3.29 11.63 16.60
C THR A 129 1.91 12.20 16.31
N LEU A 130 1.77 12.89 15.16
CA LEU A 130 0.51 13.52 14.75
C LEU A 130 -0.61 12.50 14.57
N PHE A 131 -1.77 12.78 15.17
CA PHE A 131 -2.96 11.95 15.07
C PHE A 131 -3.69 12.19 13.75
N ALA A 132 -3.91 11.13 12.98
CA ALA A 132 -4.71 11.14 11.77
C ALA A 132 -6.23 11.07 12.04
N ALA A 133 -6.63 10.70 13.27
CA ALA A 133 -8.01 10.79 13.77
C ALA A 133 -8.48 12.25 13.95
N LEU A 134 -7.57 13.20 14.17
CA LEU A 134 -7.94 14.61 14.34
C LEU A 134 -8.46 15.20 13.01
N PRO A 135 -9.63 15.87 13.01
CA PRO A 135 -10.15 16.54 11.81
C PRO A 135 -9.23 17.70 11.40
N ALA A 136 -9.10 17.92 10.09
CA ALA A 136 -8.28 19.01 9.55
C ALA A 136 -8.93 20.39 9.79
N ASP A 137 -10.26 20.46 9.69
CA ASP A 137 -11.03 21.70 9.80
C ASP A 137 -11.52 21.87 11.25
N TYR A 138 -10.66 22.49 12.07
CA TYR A 138 -10.83 22.58 13.53
C TYR A 138 -11.83 23.66 13.95
N ASN A 139 -13.14 23.38 13.84
CA ASN A 139 -14.20 24.26 14.36
C ASN A 139 -14.65 23.87 15.77
N VAL A 140 -13.72 23.94 16.72
CA VAL A 140 -13.77 23.43 18.12
C VAL A 140 -15.16 23.17 18.72
N CYS A 141 -16.04 24.17 18.86
CA CYS A 141 -17.36 23.99 19.49
C CYS A 141 -18.31 23.02 18.74
N SER A 142 -18.14 22.86 17.43
CA SER A 142 -18.92 21.94 16.60
C SER A 142 -18.44 20.49 16.69
N ILE A 143 -17.26 20.24 17.27
CA ILE A 143 -16.74 18.88 17.53
C ILE A 143 -17.24 18.36 18.88
N CYS A 144 -17.65 19.24 19.79
CA CYS A 144 -18.05 18.90 21.15
C CYS A 144 -19.17 17.86 21.30
N PRO A 145 -20.19 17.78 20.42
CA PRO A 145 -21.18 16.70 20.46
C PRO A 145 -20.59 15.29 20.22
N ASP A 146 -19.48 15.21 19.47
CA ASP A 146 -18.81 13.97 19.07
C ASP A 146 -17.47 13.75 19.80
N LYS A 147 -17.16 14.56 20.82
CA LYS A 147 -15.88 14.60 21.54
C LYS A 147 -15.45 13.22 22.05
N GLU A 148 -16.35 12.49 22.69
CA GLU A 148 -16.11 11.14 23.19
C GLU A 148 -15.75 10.14 22.06
N SER A 149 -16.36 10.26 20.88
CA SER A 149 -16.01 9.42 19.72
C SER A 149 -14.63 9.78 19.17
N LEU A 150 -14.30 11.08 19.10
CA LEU A 150 -12.99 11.53 18.67
C LEU A 150 -11.87 11.04 19.61
N ILE A 151 -12.10 11.11 20.93
CA ILE A 151 -11.16 10.59 21.93
C ILE A 151 -10.96 9.08 21.73
N GLN A 152 -12.02 8.29 21.56
CA GLN A 152 -11.91 6.85 21.30
C GLN A 152 -11.15 6.53 20.01
N ASP A 153 -11.30 7.33 18.95
CA ASP A 153 -10.54 7.15 17.71
C ASP A 153 -9.07 7.54 17.87
N MET A 154 -8.77 8.54 18.71
CA MET A 154 -7.40 8.86 19.11
C MET A 154 -6.78 7.77 20.01
N GLU A 155 -7.53 7.15 20.92
CA GLU A 155 -7.07 6.01 21.73
C GLU A 155 -6.71 4.80 20.86
N LYS A 156 -7.57 4.46 19.89
CA LYS A 156 -7.30 3.41 18.89
C LYS A 156 -6.02 3.72 18.11
N GLU A 157 -5.84 4.97 17.68
CA GLU A 157 -4.62 5.37 16.99
C GLU A 157 -3.40 5.36 17.92
N LEU A 158 -3.51 5.71 19.20
CA LEU A 158 -2.40 5.60 20.15
C LEU A 158 -1.91 4.15 20.29
N SER A 159 -2.82 3.16 20.23
CA SER A 159 -2.44 1.74 20.16
C SER A 159 -1.76 1.36 18.83
N MET A 160 -2.15 1.96 17.71
CA MET A 160 -1.43 1.82 16.43
C MET A 160 -0.02 2.43 16.50
N LYS A 161 0.13 3.60 17.14
CA LYS A 161 1.42 4.23 17.42
C LYS A 161 2.28 3.39 18.37
N GLU A 162 1.69 2.72 19.35
CA GLU A 162 2.40 1.75 20.20
C GLU A 162 2.93 0.55 19.37
N LYS A 163 2.11 0.01 18.44
CA LYS A 163 2.58 -1.02 17.50
C LYS A 163 3.74 -0.52 16.63
N GLY A 164 3.60 0.64 15.99
CA GLY A 164 4.59 1.13 15.03
C GLY A 164 5.84 1.73 15.67
N LEU A 165 5.69 2.78 16.49
CA LEU A 165 6.83 3.48 17.11
C LEU A 165 7.51 2.58 18.16
N LEU A 166 6.77 2.03 19.12
CA LEU A 166 7.39 1.29 20.22
C LEU A 166 7.77 -0.15 19.83
N LYS A 167 6.83 -0.93 19.28
CA LYS A 167 7.05 -2.37 19.04
C LYS A 167 7.85 -2.64 17.76
N VAL A 168 7.58 -1.95 16.66
CA VAL A 168 8.28 -2.17 15.37
C VAL A 168 9.57 -1.36 15.24
N ALA A 169 9.60 -0.12 15.73
CA ALA A 169 10.76 0.77 15.55
C ALA A 169 11.66 0.94 16.78
N GLY A 170 11.25 0.46 17.96
CA GLY A 170 11.97 0.68 19.23
C GLY A 170 12.04 2.16 19.67
N ASP A 171 11.30 3.05 19.00
CA ASP A 171 11.34 4.50 19.08
C ASP A 171 10.52 5.01 20.26
N LYS A 172 11.02 4.73 21.47
CA LYS A 172 10.41 5.10 22.75
C LYS A 172 10.15 6.60 22.84
N ASP A 173 11.11 7.42 22.44
CA ASP A 173 11.03 8.88 22.57
C ASP A 173 9.91 9.46 21.69
N THR A 174 9.76 8.96 20.46
CA THR A 174 8.66 9.41 19.58
C THR A 174 7.31 8.84 20.05
N TYR A 175 7.28 7.62 20.60
CA TYR A 175 6.06 7.08 21.22
C TYR A 175 5.61 7.91 22.42
N TYR A 176 6.51 8.28 23.34
CA TYR A 176 6.17 9.11 24.50
C TYR A 176 5.69 10.51 24.09
N LYS A 177 6.28 11.12 23.06
CA LYS A 177 5.77 12.39 22.49
C LYS A 177 4.37 12.23 21.90
N ALA A 178 4.05 11.09 21.29
CA ALA A 178 2.70 10.81 20.79
C ALA A 178 1.69 10.63 21.94
N HIS A 179 2.09 9.99 23.04
CA HIS A 179 1.26 9.85 24.24
C HIS A 179 1.04 11.21 24.93
N GLU A 180 2.08 12.03 25.10
CA GLU A 180 1.96 13.41 25.61
C GLU A 180 1.05 14.27 24.72
N GLN A 181 1.15 14.13 23.39
CA GLN A 181 0.26 14.79 22.44
C GLN A 181 -1.19 14.32 22.60
N PHE A 182 -1.45 13.03 22.88
CA PHE A 182 -2.78 12.52 23.17
C PHE A 182 -3.38 13.17 24.42
N GLU A 183 -2.68 13.10 25.56
CA GLU A 183 -3.12 13.70 26.83
C GLU A 183 -3.40 15.22 26.68
N THR A 184 -2.51 15.92 25.99
CA THR A 184 -2.66 17.35 25.68
C THR A 184 -3.93 17.64 24.87
N MET A 185 -4.21 16.83 23.85
CA MET A 185 -5.40 17.01 23.01
C MET A 185 -6.69 16.68 23.75
N VAL A 186 -6.71 15.64 24.60
CA VAL A 186 -7.85 15.32 25.48
C VAL A 186 -8.14 16.49 26.42
N PHE A 187 -7.12 17.04 27.08
CA PHE A 187 -7.25 18.21 27.96
C PHE A 187 -7.75 19.45 27.21
N LEU A 188 -7.22 19.72 26.01
CA LEU A 188 -7.67 20.85 25.19
C LEU A 188 -9.12 20.69 24.75
N LEU A 189 -9.54 19.51 24.29
CA LEU A 189 -10.91 19.22 23.89
C LEU A 189 -11.90 19.38 25.07
N ASP A 190 -11.56 18.88 26.26
CA ASP A 190 -12.38 19.06 27.46
C ASP A 190 -12.48 20.54 27.86
N SER A 191 -11.35 21.25 27.90
CA SER A 191 -11.29 22.67 28.28
C SER A 191 -12.05 23.57 27.31
N THR A 192 -11.93 23.33 26.01
CA THR A 192 -12.61 24.14 25.00
C THR A 192 -14.09 23.81 24.90
N CYS A 193 -14.50 22.55 25.03
CA CYS A 193 -15.92 22.21 25.04
C CYS A 193 -16.66 22.78 26.26
N LYS A 194 -16.01 22.85 27.43
CA LYS A 194 -16.54 23.60 28.59
C LYS A 194 -16.71 25.09 28.31
N ALA A 195 -15.82 25.70 27.53
CA ALA A 195 -15.93 27.10 27.12
C ALA A 195 -16.98 27.35 26.00
N CYS A 196 -17.41 26.30 25.31
CA CYS A 196 -18.48 26.33 24.31
C CYS A 196 -19.88 26.04 24.89
N ASP A 197 -19.95 25.59 26.15
CA ASP A 197 -21.21 25.32 26.84
C ASP A 197 -21.95 26.64 27.13
N PRO A 198 -23.21 26.81 26.71
CA PRO A 198 -23.99 28.02 27.03
C PRO A 198 -24.24 28.20 28.54
N GLU A 199 -24.05 27.16 29.37
CA GLU A 199 -24.08 27.25 30.84
C GLU A 199 -22.70 27.52 31.47
N GLY A 200 -21.67 27.81 30.66
CA GLY A 200 -20.28 28.09 31.08
C GLY A 200 -20.03 29.44 31.75
N MET A 201 -21.06 30.13 32.26
CA MET A 201 -20.98 31.37 33.06
C MET A 201 -22.00 31.40 34.20
#